data_AF-A0A376P3Y2-F1
#
_entry.id   AF-A0A376P3Y2-F1
#
_cell.length_a   1.000
_cell.length_b   1.000
_cell.length_c   1.000
_cell.angle_alpha   90.00
_cell.angle_beta   90.00
_cell.angle_gamma   90.00
#
_symmetry.space_group_name_H-M   'P 1'
#
loop_
_entity.id
_entity.type
_entity.pdbx_description
1 polymer ?
#
loop_
_entity_poly.entity_id
_entity_poly.type
_entity_poly.pdbx_seq_one_letter_code
_entity_poly.pdbx_strand_id
1 'polypeptide(L)' 'MTSPPENGAGAALAMANALRDAGIEASQIGYVNAHGTSTPAGDKAEAQAVKAIFGEAASRVL' A
#
# COMPACT_ATOMS: atom_id res chain seq x y z
N MET A 1 9.38 13.16 -14.71
CA MET A 1 8.78 11.97 -14.06
C MET A 1 8.62 12.33 -12.59
N THR A 2 7.40 12.28 -12.04
CA THR A 2 7.13 12.63 -10.63
C THR A 2 7.40 11.40 -9.77
N SER A 3 8.41 11.45 -8.90
CA SER A 3 8.64 10.39 -7.93
C SER A 3 7.62 10.49 -6.80
N PRO A 4 7.04 9.37 -6.33
CA PRO A 4 6.23 9.36 -5.11
C PRO A 4 7.10 9.72 -3.90
N PRO A 5 6.50 10.22 -2.80
CA PRO A 5 7.20 10.35 -1.53
C PRO A 5 7.85 9.02 -1.13
N GLU A 6 9.09 9.06 -0.62
CA GLU A 6 9.87 7.84 -0.32
C GLU A 6 9.19 6.90 0.68
N ASN A 7 8.31 7.44 1.52
CA ASN A 7 7.56 6.69 2.52
C ASN A 7 6.21 6.17 2.02
N GLY A 8 5.85 6.41 0.75
CA GLY A 8 4.58 5.95 0.18
C GLY A 8 3.33 6.63 0.75
N ALA A 9 3.45 7.76 1.45
CA ALA A 9 2.33 8.37 2.18
C ALA A 9 1.08 8.64 1.33
N GLY A 10 1.26 9.01 0.06
CA GLY A 10 0.14 9.20 -0.87
C GLY A 10 -0.61 7.90 -1.17
N ALA A 11 0.12 6.80 -1.42
CA ALA A 11 -0.47 5.50 -1.65
C ALA A 11 -1.14 4.95 -0.38
N ALA A 12 -0.53 5.13 0.79
CA ALA A 12 -1.15 4.75 2.06
C ALA A 12 -2.47 5.51 2.31
N LEU A 13 -2.48 6.82 2.06
CA LEU A 13 -3.70 7.63 2.19
C LEU A 13 -4.80 7.15 1.22
N ALA A 14 -4.43 6.83 -0.02
CA ALA A 14 -5.37 6.29 -1.00
C ALA A 14 -5.97 4.95 -0.55
N MET A 15 -5.13 4.02 -0.06
CA MET A 15 -5.58 2.73 0.50
C MET A 15 -6.50 2.91 1.71
N ALA A 16 -6.14 3.78 2.66
CA ALA A 16 -6.96 4.06 3.84
C ALA A 16 -8.33 4.64 3.47
N ASN A 17 -8.37 5.53 2.47
CA ASN A 17 -9.63 6.08 1.97
C ASN A 17 -10.49 5.02 1.28
N ALA A 18 -9.88 4.12 0.50
CA ALA A 18 -10.60 3.02 -0.16
C ALA A 18 -11.20 2.03 0.85
N LEU A 19 -10.46 1.68 1.91
CA LEU A 19 -10.99 0.84 2.99
C LEU A 19 -12.18 1.51 3.70
N ARG A 20 -12.08 2.81 3.98
CA ARG A 20 -13.16 3.59 4.59
C ARG A 20 -14.40 3.65 3.70
N ASP A 21 -14.21 3.89 2.40
CA ASP A 21 -15.29 3.94 1.41
C ASP A 21 -16.00 2.57 1.29
N ALA A 22 -15.22 1.49 1.29
CA ALA A 22 -15.75 0.13 1.26
C ALA A 22 -16.35 -0.35 2.60
N GLY A 23 -16.09 0.34 3.71
CA GLY A 23 -16.58 -0.05 5.03
C GLY A 23 -15.99 -1.37 5.55
N ILE A 24 -14.76 -1.69 5.15
CA ILE A 24 -14.07 -2.92 5.56
C ILE A 24 -12.75 -2.63 6.27
N GLU A 25 -12.37 -3.56 7.14
CA GLU A 25 -11.08 -3.53 7.82
C GLU A 25 -9.98 -4.10 6.93
N ALA A 26 -8.74 -3.59 7.09
CA ALA A 26 -7.58 -4.08 6.35
C ALA A 26 -7.35 -5.59 6.52
N SER A 27 -7.73 -6.16 7.68
CA SER A 27 -7.64 -7.59 7.98
C SER A 27 -8.55 -8.48 7.12
N GLN A 28 -9.53 -7.90 6.44
CA GLN A 28 -10.42 -8.61 5.53
C GLN A 28 -9.83 -8.79 4.12
N ILE A 29 -8.70 -8.13 3.82
CA ILE A 29 -8.00 -8.28 2.55
C ILE A 29 -6.99 -9.43 2.68
N GLY A 30 -7.14 -10.43 1.81
CA GLY A 30 -6.20 -11.57 1.76
C GLY A 30 -5.03 -11.38 0.79
N TYR A 31 -5.12 -10.39 -0.11
CA TYR A 31 -4.13 -10.19 -1.17
C TYR A 31 -4.18 -8.76 -1.73
N VAL A 32 -3.01 -8.19 -2.00
CA VAL A 32 -2.82 -6.91 -2.67
C VAL A 32 -2.09 -7.18 -3.99
N ASN A 33 -2.78 -6.95 -5.10
CA ASN A 33 -2.13 -6.92 -6.40
C ASN A 33 -1.37 -5.60 -6.55
N ALA A 34 -0.06 -5.65 -6.32
CA ALA A 34 0.82 -4.48 -6.40
C ALA A 34 0.82 -3.88 -7.81
N HIS A 35 1.09 -2.57 -7.90
CA HIS A 35 1.33 -1.91 -9.17
C HIS A 35 2.62 -2.41 -9.82
N GLY A 36 3.68 -2.64 -9.03
CA GLY A 36 4.84 -3.42 -9.45
C GLY A 36 5.60 -2.83 -10.66
N THR A 37 5.99 -1.57 -10.56
CA THR A 37 6.63 -0.84 -11.67
C THR A 37 8.03 -1.33 -12.03
N SER A 38 8.63 -2.21 -11.22
CA SER A 38 10.03 -2.64 -11.33
C SER A 38 11.02 -1.47 -11.20
N THR A 39 10.62 -0.41 -10.50
CA THR A 39 11.49 0.75 -10.23
C THR A 39 11.87 0.75 -8.75
N PRO A 40 13.16 0.91 -8.39
CA PRO A 40 13.57 0.88 -6.99
C PRO A 40 12.83 1.90 -6.10
N ALA A 41 12.54 3.08 -6.63
CA ALA A 41 11.82 4.12 -5.91
C ALA A 41 10.32 3.81 -5.78
N GLY A 42 9.67 3.39 -6.86
CA GLY A 42 8.24 3.08 -6.88
C GLY A 42 7.94 1.87 -6.00
N ASP A 43 8.67 0.79 -6.18
CA ASP A 43 8.43 -0.47 -5.47
C ASP A 43 8.74 -0.34 -3.97
N LYS A 44 9.75 0.46 -3.60
CA LYS A 44 10.01 0.82 -2.18
C LYS A 44 8.84 1.61 -1.60
N ALA A 45 8.38 2.65 -2.28
CA ALA A 45 7.27 3.48 -1.79
C ALA A 45 5.98 2.66 -1.65
N GLU A 46 5.70 1.78 -2.62
CA GLU A 46 4.56 0.85 -2.58
C GLU A 46 4.63 -0.10 -1.38
N ALA A 47 5.78 -0.76 -1.16
CA ALA A 47 5.95 -1.66 -0.04
C ALA A 47 5.82 -0.94 1.32
N GLN A 48 6.30 0.31 1.44
CA GLN A 48 6.14 1.11 2.65
C GLN A 48 4.67 1.49 2.90
N ALA A 49 3.93 1.85 1.85
CA ALA A 49 2.51 2.15 1.95
C ALA A 49 1.70 0.94 2.43
N VAL A 50 1.95 -0.23 1.86
CA VAL A 50 1.27 -1.47 2.28
C VAL A 50 1.61 -1.81 3.73
N LYS A 51 2.87 -1.67 4.15
CA LYS A 51 3.24 -1.84 5.57
C LYS A 51 2.51 -0.87 6.50
N ALA A 52 2.32 0.38 6.09
CA ALA A 52 1.61 1.36 6.90
C ALA A 52 0.13 1.02 7.11
N ILE A 53 -0.51 0.34 6.16
CA ILE A 53 -1.95 0.01 6.20
C ILE A 53 -2.21 -1.35 6.83
N PHE A 54 -1.40 -2.36 6.49
CA PHE A 54 -1.64 -3.74 6.91
C PHE A 54 -0.80 -4.16 8.12
N GLY A 55 0.18 -3.34 8.55
CA GLY A 55 1.05 -3.64 9.69
C GLY A 55 1.76 -4.99 9.52
N GLU A 56 1.71 -5.83 10.55
CA GLU A 56 2.29 -7.19 10.52
C GLU A 56 1.71 -8.09 9.42
N ALA A 57 0.45 -7.84 9.01
CA ALA A 57 -0.19 -8.59 7.93
C ALA A 57 0.35 -8.23 6.54
N ALA A 58 1.14 -7.16 6.39
CA ALA A 58 1.69 -6.74 5.10
C ALA A 58 2.49 -7.84 4.40
N SER A 59 3.20 -8.69 5.14
CA SER A 59 3.96 -9.83 4.58
C SER A 59 3.09 -10.99 4.10
N ARG A 60 1.80 -10.99 4.42
CA ARG A 60 0.84 -12.04 4.06
C ARG A 60 -0.06 -11.65 2.90
N VAL A 61 -0.19 -10.34 2.65
CA VAL A 61 -1.02 -9.79 1.58
C VAL A 61 -0.22 -9.36 0.36
N LEU A 62 1.11 -9.19 0.48
CA LEU A 62 2.02 -8.97 -0.64
C LEU A 62 2.49 -10.29 -1.26
#